data_AF-A0A9D1X894-F1
#
_entry.id   AF-A0A9D1X894-F1
#
_cell.length_a   1.000
_cell.length_b   1.000
_cell.length_c   1.000
_cell.angle_alpha   90.00
_cell.angle_beta   90.00
_cell.angle_gamma   90.00
#
_symmetry.space_group_name_H-M   'P 1'
#
loop_
_entity.id
_entity.type
_entity.pdbx_description
1 polymer ?
#
loop_
_entity_poly.entity_id
_entity_poly.type
_entity_poly.pdbx_seq_one_letter_code
_entity_poly.pdbx_strand_id
1 'polypeptide(L)'
;MSSRFSFIGTRILVSLLLAMSLFLFSCDKREKHDALFRQVERVVDVRPDSASLLLGRIVAPERLDSAEWARWALLKIRSCDKSSIIRFTPYAMIHRVVDYYDRYGDNLQRARAYYYMGRIYNELKDKKSASDAYVRAYGYSVKTDDQDLLFWILIHWGDLLAQQGAIRDALNVFKKGI
;
A
#
# COMPACT_ATOMS: atom_id res chain seq x y z
N MET A 1 -24.19 24.59 48.62
CA MET A 1 -23.45 23.38 48.17
C MET A 1 -23.98 22.78 46.86
N SER A 2 -25.19 23.13 46.37
CA SER A 2 -25.75 22.57 45.12
C SER A 2 -25.20 23.17 43.81
N SER A 3 -24.69 24.41 43.82
CA SER A 3 -24.20 25.11 42.61
C SER A 3 -22.85 24.60 42.08
N ARG A 4 -22.02 23.97 42.93
CA ARG A 4 -20.75 23.37 42.49
C ARG A 4 -20.93 22.03 41.78
N PHE A 5 -21.98 21.27 42.15
CA PHE A 5 -22.29 19.97 41.52
C PHE A 5 -22.88 20.13 40.11
N SER A 6 -23.75 21.12 39.88
CA SER A 6 -24.28 21.40 38.53
C SER A 6 -23.19 21.89 37.58
N PHE A 7 -22.25 22.71 38.05
CA PHE A 7 -21.16 23.23 37.24
C PHE A 7 -20.19 22.12 36.78
N ILE A 8 -19.90 21.14 37.64
CA ILE A 8 -19.06 19.98 37.28
C ILE A 8 -19.77 19.10 36.26
N GLY A 9 -21.07 18.84 36.44
CA GLY A 9 -21.88 18.06 35.50
C GLY A 9 -21.97 18.69 34.10
N THR A 10 -22.17 20.01 34.03
CA THR A 10 -22.20 20.75 32.75
C THR A 10 -20.86 20.68 32.03
N ARG A 11 -19.73 20.78 32.75
CA ARG A 11 -18.39 20.65 32.14
C ARG A 11 -18.12 19.25 31.61
N ILE A 12 -18.55 18.20 32.31
CA ILE A 12 -18.44 16.82 31.83
C ILE A 12 -19.30 16.61 30.58
N LEU A 13 -20.54 17.08 30.59
CA LEU A 13 -21.44 16.98 29.43
C LEU A 13 -20.88 17.71 28.20
N VAL A 14 -20.37 18.92 28.37
CA VAL A 14 -19.74 19.68 27.28
C VAL A 14 -18.49 18.97 26.74
N SER A 15 -17.64 18.41 27.62
CA SER A 15 -16.48 17.62 27.20
C SER A 15 -16.87 16.36 26.44
N LEU A 16 -17.93 15.65 26.86
CA LEU A 16 -18.44 14.48 26.15
C LEU A 16 -19.00 14.84 24.77
N LEU A 17 -19.77 15.94 24.68
CA LEU A 17 -20.29 16.44 23.40
C LEU A 17 -19.17 16.88 22.45
N LEU A 18 -18.11 17.50 22.97
CA LEU A 18 -16.93 17.89 22.19
C LEU A 18 -16.13 16.67 21.72
N ALA A 19 -15.95 15.66 22.57
CA ALA A 19 -15.31 14.41 22.19
C ALA A 19 -16.12 13.72 21.08
N MET A 20 -17.45 13.62 21.24
CA MET A 20 -18.35 13.04 20.24
C MET A 20 -18.29 13.78 18.90
N SER A 21 -18.27 15.11 18.90
CA SER A 21 -18.16 15.89 17.65
C SER A 21 -16.83 15.66 16.94
N LEU A 22 -15.71 15.61 17.68
CA LEU A 22 -14.38 15.28 17.13
C LEU A 22 -14.34 13.86 16.53
N PHE A 23 -15.01 12.89 17.16
CA PHE A 23 -15.13 11.53 16.61
C PHE A 23 -15.92 11.52 15.29
N LEU A 24 -17.02 12.26 15.18
CA LEU A 24 -17.82 12.34 13.96
C LEU A 24 -17.04 12.95 12.78
N PHE A 25 -16.31 14.05 13.01
CA PHE A 25 -15.49 14.67 11.96
C PHE A 25 -14.32 13.78 11.51
N SER A 26 -13.75 12.97 12.40
CA SER A 26 -12.68 12.03 12.06
C SER A 26 -13.20 10.86 11.22
N CYS A 27 -14.38 10.34 11.58
CA CYS A 27 -15.02 9.24 10.87
C CYS A 27 -15.37 9.63 9.42
N ASP A 28 -15.97 10.81 9.22
CA ASP A 28 -16.31 11.35 7.89
C ASP A 28 -15.07 11.54 6.99
N LYS A 29 -13.93 11.97 7.56
CA LYS A 29 -12.68 12.08 6.81
C LYS A 29 -12.15 10.72 6.36
N ARG A 30 -12.12 9.74 7.27
CA ARG A 30 -11.64 8.38 6.97
C ARG A 30 -12.52 7.72 5.91
N GLU A 31 -13.83 7.89 5.98
CA GLU A 31 -14.76 7.38 4.96
C GLU A 31 -14.49 7.99 3.58
N LYS A 32 -14.24 9.31 3.51
CA LYS A 32 -13.88 9.99 2.25
C LYS A 32 -12.56 9.49 1.67
N HIS A 33 -11.55 9.30 2.51
CA HIS A 33 -10.26 8.74 2.08
C HIS A 33 -10.42 7.30 1.58
N ASP A 34 -11.18 6.49 2.30
CA ASP A 34 -11.45 5.11 1.94
C ASP A 34 -12.22 4.98 0.61
N ALA A 35 -13.22 5.84 0.38
CA ALA A 35 -13.91 5.93 -0.90
C ALA A 35 -12.96 6.33 -2.04
N LEU A 36 -12.06 7.30 -1.79
CA LEU A 36 -11.03 7.70 -2.74
C LEU A 36 -10.08 6.54 -3.06
N PHE A 37 -9.57 5.82 -2.05
CA PHE A 37 -8.66 4.70 -2.25
C PHE A 37 -9.30 3.57 -3.04
N ARG A 38 -10.56 3.21 -2.75
CA ARG A 38 -11.31 2.24 -3.56
C ARG A 38 -11.49 2.70 -5.00
N GLN A 39 -11.69 4.00 -5.23
CA GLN A 39 -11.78 4.54 -6.58
C GLN A 39 -10.44 4.40 -7.31
N VAL A 40 -9.32 4.69 -6.64
CA VAL A 40 -7.97 4.52 -7.18
C VAL A 40 -7.71 3.05 -7.52
N GLU A 41 -8.02 2.12 -6.62
CA GLU A 41 -7.85 0.67 -6.82
C GLU A 41 -8.57 0.16 -8.07
N ARG A 42 -9.76 0.69 -8.36
CA ARG A 42 -10.56 0.31 -9.56
C ARG A 42 -9.98 0.83 -10.88
N VAL A 43 -9.20 1.92 -10.86
CA VAL A 43 -8.73 2.56 -12.10
C VAL A 43 -7.23 2.46 -12.32
N VAL A 44 -6.44 2.12 -11.31
CA VAL A 44 -4.97 2.23 -11.36
C VAL A 44 -4.34 1.33 -12.42
N ASP A 45 -4.90 0.16 -12.71
CA ASP A 45 -4.35 -0.74 -13.73
C ASP A 45 -4.70 -0.32 -15.16
N VAL A 46 -5.82 0.38 -15.36
CA VAL A 46 -6.33 0.76 -16.69
C VAL A 46 -6.01 2.22 -17.03
N ARG A 47 -5.98 3.10 -16.02
CA ARG A 47 -5.77 4.56 -16.14
C ARG A 47 -4.86 5.07 -15.01
N PRO A 48 -3.56 4.73 -15.03
CA PRO A 48 -2.63 5.06 -13.94
C PRO A 48 -2.47 6.57 -13.72
N ASP A 49 -2.55 7.40 -14.76
CA ASP A 49 -2.48 8.86 -14.62
C ASP A 49 -3.68 9.42 -13.85
N SER A 50 -4.88 8.91 -14.13
CA SER A 50 -6.10 9.28 -13.39
C SER A 50 -6.01 8.86 -11.92
N ALA A 51 -5.50 7.64 -11.65
CA ALA A 51 -5.21 7.20 -10.29
C ALA A 51 -4.22 8.14 -9.58
N SER A 52 -3.14 8.56 -10.26
CA SER A 52 -2.16 9.49 -9.71
C SER A 52 -2.76 10.86 -9.39
N LEU A 53 -3.65 11.38 -10.26
CA LEU A 53 -4.36 12.63 -10.04
C LEU A 53 -5.30 12.53 -8.83
N LEU A 54 -6.04 11.42 -8.69
CA LEU A 54 -6.91 11.18 -7.54
C LEU A 54 -6.11 11.14 -6.23
N LEU A 55 -4.98 10.43 -6.20
CA LEU A 55 -4.08 10.38 -5.04
C LEU A 55 -3.48 11.76 -4.71
N GLY A 56 -3.33 12.64 -5.70
CA GLY A 56 -2.88 14.02 -5.52
C GLY A 56 -3.89 14.93 -4.82
N ARG A 57 -5.14 14.50 -4.63
CA ARG A 57 -6.13 15.24 -3.83
C ARG A 57 -5.82 15.21 -2.33
N ILE A 58 -4.99 14.28 -1.88
CA ILE A 58 -4.47 14.27 -0.51
C ILE A 58 -3.28 15.23 -0.46
N VAL A 59 -3.55 16.47 -0.04
CA VAL A 59 -2.58 17.58 -0.05
C VAL A 59 -1.45 17.41 0.96
N ALA A 60 -1.73 16.79 2.11
CA ALA A 60 -0.79 16.62 3.21
C ALA A 60 -0.71 15.15 3.68
N PRO A 61 -0.14 14.23 2.88
CA PRO A 61 -0.07 12.80 3.20
C PRO A 61 0.63 12.52 4.53
N GLU A 62 1.57 13.36 4.96
CA GLU A 62 2.28 13.27 6.24
C GLU A 62 1.37 13.43 7.47
N ARG A 63 0.14 13.95 7.29
CA ARG A 63 -0.86 14.10 8.34
C ARG A 63 -1.84 12.93 8.41
N LEU A 64 -1.76 11.98 7.48
CA LEU A 64 -2.52 10.74 7.53
C LEU A 64 -2.06 9.90 8.72
N ASP A 65 -2.96 9.10 9.27
CA ASP A 65 -2.54 8.06 10.20
C ASP A 65 -1.72 6.98 9.49
N SER A 66 -1.09 6.09 10.25
CA SER A 66 -0.18 5.09 9.69
C SER A 66 -0.85 4.12 8.70
N ALA A 67 -2.13 3.80 8.91
CA ALA A 67 -2.88 2.90 8.04
C ALA A 67 -3.24 3.58 6.72
N GLU A 68 -3.80 4.79 6.79
CA GLU A 68 -4.14 5.59 5.62
C GLU A 68 -2.89 5.94 4.82
N TRP A 69 -1.78 6.28 5.49
CA TRP A 69 -0.51 6.57 4.85
C TRP A 69 0.03 5.36 4.10
N ALA A 70 0.04 4.16 4.72
CA ALA A 70 0.54 2.95 4.08
C ALA A 70 -0.29 2.55 2.86
N ARG A 71 -1.61 2.72 2.92
CA ARG A 71 -2.51 2.48 1.78
C ARG A 71 -2.28 3.50 0.67
N TRP A 72 -2.26 4.79 1.00
CA TRP A 72 -1.96 5.85 0.04
C TRP A 72 -0.61 5.64 -0.65
N ALA A 73 0.45 5.35 0.13
CA ALA A 73 1.80 5.16 -0.38
C ALA A 73 1.90 3.94 -1.30
N LEU A 74 1.29 2.80 -0.93
CA LEU A 74 1.24 1.62 -1.80
C LEU A 74 0.52 1.90 -3.12
N LEU A 75 -0.61 2.61 -3.08
CA LEU A 75 -1.35 3.00 -4.28
C LEU A 75 -0.55 4.00 -5.15
N LYS A 76 0.20 4.90 -4.51
CA LYS A 76 1.07 5.85 -5.22
C LYS A 76 2.21 5.13 -5.94
N ILE A 77 2.87 4.19 -5.26
CA ILE A 77 3.92 3.35 -5.84
C ILE A 77 3.36 2.55 -7.02
N ARG A 78 2.21 1.89 -6.84
CA ARG A 78 1.51 1.15 -7.89
C ARG A 78 1.17 2.00 -9.11
N SER A 79 0.64 3.21 -8.89
CA SER A 79 0.32 4.14 -9.98
C SER A 79 1.57 4.57 -10.74
N CYS A 80 2.66 4.90 -10.03
CA CYS A 80 3.95 5.24 -10.63
C CYS A 80 4.57 4.10 -11.45
N ASP A 81 4.48 2.87 -10.93
CA ASP A 81 4.94 1.66 -11.61
C ASP A 81 4.19 1.46 -12.94
N LYS A 82 2.86 1.61 -12.93
CA LYS A 82 2.00 1.43 -14.11
C LYS A 82 2.08 2.58 -15.11
N SER A 83 2.40 3.80 -14.67
CA SER A 83 2.63 4.92 -15.59
C SER A 83 4.06 4.93 -16.16
N SER A 84 4.91 3.95 -15.81
CA SER A 84 6.35 3.94 -16.13
C SER A 84 7.10 5.19 -15.63
N ILE A 85 6.62 5.80 -14.55
CA ILE A 85 7.22 6.98 -13.92
C ILE A 85 7.68 6.57 -12.51
N ILE A 86 8.76 5.79 -12.45
CA ILE A 86 9.43 5.48 -11.18
C ILE A 86 10.39 6.63 -10.88
N ARG A 87 10.03 7.47 -9.90
CA ARG A 87 10.87 8.56 -9.38
C ARG A 87 11.51 8.15 -8.05
N PHE A 88 12.41 8.99 -7.53
CA PHE A 88 13.00 8.83 -6.18
C PHE A 88 11.95 8.66 -5.07
N THR A 89 10.75 9.22 -5.24
CA THR A 89 9.67 9.21 -4.25
C THR A 89 9.18 7.79 -3.87
N PRO A 90 8.81 6.91 -4.83
CA PRO A 90 8.54 5.49 -4.54
C PRO A 90 9.59 4.77 -3.70
N TYR A 91 10.89 5.01 -3.97
CA TYR A 91 11.99 4.35 -3.25
C TYR A 91 12.05 4.74 -1.77
N ALA A 92 11.88 6.02 -1.45
CA ALA A 92 11.87 6.46 -0.05
C ALA A 92 10.67 5.93 0.76
N MET A 93 9.57 5.57 0.08
CA MET A 93 8.34 5.11 0.71
C MET A 93 8.28 3.60 0.92
N ILE A 94 8.87 2.81 0.01
CA ILE A 94 8.60 1.37 -0.05
C ILE A 94 8.99 0.62 1.23
N HIS A 95 10.10 0.99 1.87
CA HIS A 95 10.51 0.39 3.13
C HIS A 95 9.49 0.59 4.24
N ARG A 96 8.97 1.81 4.38
CA ARG A 96 7.93 2.12 5.38
C ARG A 96 6.62 1.38 5.09
N VAL A 97 6.28 1.20 3.80
CA VAL A 97 5.11 0.44 3.36
C VAL A 97 5.25 -1.04 3.73
N VAL A 98 6.39 -1.66 3.42
CA VAL A 98 6.68 -3.06 3.77
C VAL A 98 6.66 -3.25 5.29
N ASP A 99 7.36 -2.39 6.03
CA ASP A 99 7.41 -2.39 7.49
C ASP A 99 6.03 -2.30 8.16
N TYR A 100 5.11 -1.55 7.55
CA TYR A 100 3.74 -1.43 8.04
C TYR A 100 2.95 -2.71 7.76
N TYR A 101 2.94 -3.18 6.52
CA TYR A 101 2.14 -4.34 6.14
C TYR A 101 2.67 -5.66 6.69
N ASP A 102 3.97 -5.77 6.96
CA ASP A 102 4.50 -6.93 7.69
C ASP A 102 3.88 -7.04 9.09
N ARG A 103 3.72 -5.91 9.78
CA ARG A 103 3.15 -5.87 11.14
C ARG A 103 1.63 -5.97 11.16
N TYR A 104 0.95 -5.27 10.26
CA TYR A 104 -0.50 -5.02 10.37
C TYR A 104 -1.32 -5.49 9.18
N GLY A 105 -0.68 -5.85 8.07
CA GLY A 105 -1.38 -6.18 6.82
C GLY A 105 -2.04 -7.54 6.84
N ASP A 106 -2.76 -7.86 5.77
CA ASP A 106 -3.13 -9.22 5.38
C ASP A 106 -2.10 -9.83 4.40
N ASN A 107 -2.34 -11.06 3.90
CA ASN A 107 -1.43 -11.69 2.94
C ASN A 107 -1.36 -10.93 1.61
N LEU A 108 -2.48 -10.38 1.13
CA LEU A 108 -2.54 -9.67 -0.14
C LEU A 108 -1.75 -8.36 -0.08
N GLN A 109 -1.90 -7.61 1.00
CA GLN A 109 -1.18 -6.37 1.25
C GLN A 109 0.32 -6.61 1.40
N ARG A 110 0.73 -7.66 2.14
CA ARG A 110 2.15 -8.07 2.20
C ARG A 110 2.69 -8.46 0.84
N ALA A 111 1.95 -9.28 0.10
CA ALA A 111 2.34 -9.71 -1.25
C ALA A 111 2.55 -8.50 -2.18
N ARG A 112 1.61 -7.55 -2.21
CA ARG A 112 1.71 -6.31 -3.01
C ARG A 112 2.88 -5.45 -2.57
N ALA A 113 3.09 -5.26 -1.27
CA ALA A 113 4.21 -4.46 -0.76
C ALA A 113 5.56 -5.05 -1.20
N TYR A 114 5.77 -6.36 -1.00
CA TYR A 114 6.99 -7.04 -1.44
C TYR A 114 7.15 -7.07 -2.96
N TYR A 115 6.06 -7.23 -3.70
CA TYR A 115 6.09 -7.20 -5.17
C TYR A 115 6.61 -5.84 -5.68
N TYR A 116 6.08 -4.73 -5.18
CA TYR A 116 6.56 -3.40 -5.58
C TYR A 116 7.97 -3.10 -5.07
N MET A 117 8.37 -3.64 -3.93
CA MET A 117 9.78 -3.58 -3.50
C MET A 117 10.70 -4.29 -4.49
N GLY A 118 10.30 -5.46 -5.00
CA GLY A 118 11.02 -6.16 -6.06
C GLY A 118 11.13 -5.34 -7.34
N ARG A 119 10.03 -4.70 -7.77
CA ARG A 119 10.02 -3.82 -8.95
C ARG A 119 10.99 -2.65 -8.80
N ILE A 120 10.97 -1.98 -7.64
CA ILE A 120 11.85 -0.84 -7.36
C ILE A 120 13.31 -1.28 -7.32
N TYR A 121 13.65 -2.38 -6.67
CA TYR A 121 15.03 -2.87 -6.65
C TYR A 121 15.53 -3.28 -8.03
N ASN A 122 14.67 -3.89 -8.86
CA ASN A 122 15.03 -4.24 -10.23
C ASN A 122 15.32 -2.99 -11.07
N GLU A 123 14.54 -1.92 -10.89
CA GLU A 123 14.80 -0.64 -11.54
C GLU A 123 16.16 -0.07 -11.13
N LEU A 124 16.50 -0.16 -9.84
CA LEU A 124 17.81 0.21 -9.29
C LEU A 124 18.95 -0.75 -9.66
N LYS A 125 18.68 -1.78 -10.48
CA LYS A 125 19.63 -2.83 -10.87
C LYS A 125 20.22 -3.63 -9.71
N ASP A 126 19.64 -3.53 -8.51
CA ASP A 126 19.92 -4.43 -7.39
C ASP A 126 19.14 -5.73 -7.57
N LYS A 127 19.65 -6.58 -8.46
CA LYS A 127 18.99 -7.82 -8.85
C LYS A 127 18.83 -8.79 -7.67
N LYS A 128 19.75 -8.78 -6.70
CA LYS A 128 19.67 -9.68 -5.53
C LYS A 128 18.49 -9.28 -4.64
N SER A 129 18.44 -8.01 -4.23
CA SER A 129 17.35 -7.51 -3.39
C SER A 129 16.00 -7.60 -4.10
N ALA A 130 15.97 -7.42 -5.44
CA ALA A 130 14.77 -7.63 -6.24
C ALA A 130 14.27 -9.07 -6.18
N SER A 131 15.16 -10.05 -6.37
CA SER A 131 14.81 -11.47 -6.29
C SER A 131 14.32 -11.85 -4.89
N ASP A 132 15.00 -11.40 -3.83
CA ASP A 132 14.61 -11.67 -2.45
C ASP A 132 13.22 -11.09 -2.11
N ALA A 133 12.89 -9.93 -2.69
CA ALA A 133 11.58 -9.31 -2.55
C ALA A 133 10.50 -10.11 -3.31
N TYR A 134 10.76 -10.56 -4.55
CA TYR A 134 9.80 -11.37 -5.30
C TYR A 134 9.53 -12.74 -4.67
N VAL A 135 10.55 -13.39 -4.10
CA VAL A 135 10.38 -14.65 -3.35
C VAL A 135 9.42 -14.45 -2.17
N ARG A 136 9.59 -13.35 -1.42
CA ARG A 136 8.69 -12.99 -0.32
C ARG A 136 7.28 -12.66 -0.81
N ALA A 137 7.17 -11.90 -1.90
CA ALA A 137 5.90 -11.58 -2.53
C ALA A 137 5.14 -12.85 -2.93
N TYR A 138 5.81 -13.79 -3.60
CA TYR A 138 5.27 -15.10 -3.97
C TYR A 138 4.78 -15.87 -2.75
N GLY A 139 5.58 -15.96 -1.69
CA GLY A 139 5.24 -16.70 -0.47
C GLY A 139 3.96 -16.20 0.24
N TYR A 140 3.61 -14.93 0.08
CA TYR A 140 2.32 -14.39 0.53
C TYR A 140 1.23 -14.51 -0.53
N SER A 141 1.54 -14.29 -1.80
CA SER A 141 0.56 -14.30 -2.91
C SER A 141 -0.12 -15.65 -3.07
N VAL A 142 0.60 -16.77 -2.88
CA VAL A 142 0.03 -18.12 -2.96
C VAL A 142 -0.98 -18.44 -1.86
N LYS A 143 -1.13 -17.56 -0.86
CA LYS A 143 -2.11 -17.67 0.23
C LYS A 143 -3.31 -16.74 0.01
N THR A 144 -3.51 -16.27 -1.23
CA THR A 144 -4.55 -15.34 -1.63
C THR A 144 -5.18 -15.81 -2.94
N ASP A 145 -6.37 -15.29 -3.25
CA ASP A 145 -7.08 -15.59 -4.50
C ASP A 145 -6.71 -14.63 -5.65
N ASP A 146 -5.72 -13.74 -5.45
CA ASP A 146 -5.30 -12.74 -6.44
C ASP A 146 -4.34 -13.35 -7.49
N GLN A 147 -4.92 -14.01 -8.49
CA GLN A 147 -4.19 -14.67 -9.57
C GLN A 147 -3.42 -13.69 -10.46
N ASP A 148 -3.94 -12.48 -10.63
CA ASP A 148 -3.27 -11.44 -11.41
C ASP A 148 -1.94 -11.03 -10.75
N LEU A 149 -1.96 -10.80 -9.45
CA LEU A 149 -0.75 -10.49 -8.69
C LEU A 149 0.25 -11.66 -8.74
N LEU A 150 -0.21 -12.90 -8.57
CA LEU A 150 0.64 -14.08 -8.65
C LEU A 150 1.31 -14.17 -10.02
N PHE A 151 0.54 -14.01 -11.10
CA PHE A 151 1.05 -13.99 -12.46
C PHE A 151 2.15 -12.93 -12.64
N TRP A 152 1.89 -11.69 -12.23
CA TRP A 152 2.86 -10.61 -12.36
C TRP A 152 4.13 -10.81 -11.51
N ILE A 153 4.02 -11.44 -10.34
CA ILE A 153 5.18 -11.82 -9.52
C ILE A 153 6.04 -12.84 -10.28
N LEU A 154 5.42 -13.90 -10.82
CA LEU A 154 6.13 -14.97 -11.52
C LEU A 154 6.81 -14.47 -12.80
N ILE A 155 6.12 -13.62 -13.58
CA ILE A 155 6.69 -13.00 -14.78
C ILE A 155 7.93 -12.18 -14.44
N HIS A 156 7.82 -11.21 -13.53
CA HIS A 156 8.94 -10.32 -13.24
C HIS A 156 10.10 -11.02 -12.51
N TRP A 157 9.80 -12.03 -11.69
CA TRP A 157 10.84 -12.82 -11.05
C TRP A 157 11.57 -13.72 -12.05
N GLY A 158 10.83 -14.43 -12.90
CA GLY A 158 11.43 -15.30 -13.92
C GLY A 158 12.24 -14.50 -14.95
N ASP A 159 11.73 -13.36 -15.40
CA ASP A 159 12.46 -12.46 -16.32
C ASP A 159 13.77 -11.95 -15.70
N LEU A 160 13.74 -11.58 -14.41
CA LEU A 160 14.93 -11.17 -13.67
C LEU A 160 16.00 -12.28 -13.65
N LEU A 161 15.58 -13.52 -13.36
CA LEU A 161 16.47 -14.68 -13.35
C LEU A 161 17.02 -14.97 -14.75
N ALA A 162 16.19 -14.86 -15.79
CA ALA A 162 16.61 -15.05 -17.17
C ALA A 162 17.66 -14.01 -17.58
N GLN A 163 17.47 -12.73 -17.20
CA GLN A 163 18.44 -11.66 -17.39
C GLN A 163 19.74 -11.82 -16.59
N GLN A 164 19.77 -12.74 -15.61
CA GLN A 164 20.98 -13.16 -14.91
C GLN A 164 21.65 -14.39 -15.52
N GLY A 165 21.07 -14.97 -16.59
CA GLY A 165 21.53 -16.22 -17.19
C GLY A 165 21.09 -17.48 -16.44
N ALA A 166 20.29 -17.35 -15.37
CA ALA A 166 19.76 -18.45 -14.57
C ALA A 166 18.51 -19.06 -15.22
N ILE A 167 18.62 -19.48 -16.49
CA ILE A 167 17.50 -19.91 -17.33
C ILE A 167 16.71 -21.07 -16.70
N ARG A 168 17.40 -22.04 -16.08
CA ARG A 168 16.75 -23.16 -15.40
C ARG A 168 15.87 -22.70 -14.24
N ASP A 169 16.36 -21.74 -13.45
CA ASP A 169 15.63 -21.23 -12.29
C ASP A 169 14.45 -20.38 -12.74
N ALA A 170 14.61 -19.59 -13.80
CA ALA A 170 13.51 -18.87 -14.45
C ALA A 170 12.39 -19.82 -14.91
N LEU A 171 12.74 -20.93 -15.59
CA LEU A 171 11.78 -21.95 -16.01
C LEU A 171 11.06 -22.59 -14.82
N ASN A 172 11.77 -22.84 -13.72
CA ASN A 172 11.17 -23.36 -12.49
C ASN A 172 10.21 -22.36 -11.85
N VAL A 173 10.48 -21.06 -11.95
CA VAL A 173 9.56 -20.01 -11.50
C VAL A 173 8.30 -19.99 -12.35
N PHE A 174 8.41 -19.96 -13.68
CA PHE A 174 7.24 -19.93 -14.56
C PHE A 174 6.31 -21.13 -14.39
N LYS A 175 6.87 -22.32 -14.13
CA LYS A 175 6.09 -23.53 -13.85
C LYS A 175 5.25 -23.47 -12.58
N LYS A 176 5.49 -22.52 -11.67
CA LYS A 176 4.69 -22.36 -10.45
C LYS A 176 3.29 -21.79 -10.72
N GLY A 177 3.07 -21.20 -11.90
CA GLY A 177 1.79 -20.61 -12.30
C GLY A 177 0.94 -21.51 -13.19
N ILE A 178 1.33 -22.77 -13.37
CA ILE A 178 0.64 -23.81 -14.16
C ILE A 178 0.14 -24.87 -13.20
#